data_AF-A0A7V2VHH6-F1
#
_entry.id   AF-A0A7V2VHH6-F1
#
_cell.length_a   1.000
_cell.length_b   1.000
_cell.length_c   1.000
_cell.angle_alpha   90.00
_cell.angle_beta   90.00
_cell.angle_gamma   90.00
#
_symmetry.space_group_name_H-M   'P 1'
#
loop_
_entity.id
_entity.type
_entity.pdbx_description
1 polymer ?
#
loop_
_entity_poly.entity_id
_entity_poly.type
_entity_poly.pdbx_seq_one_letter_code
_entity_poly.pdbx_strand_id
1 'polypeptide(L)'
;MIRLRVSQKGLRIAGWSAFGLVLLAGLYWLGVLVTPLDADGRPLILSPSLRAAERYRARARGWVERMAEVDGRLDALLMADEEAGSVELYERGREMQAVGEKAASLAGEVQTSEVTVAMFGLREQVKLAADAYLAAAISTSRWLNAPSEAGRREALSLLHSARVQRIDLEENQWLGISN
;
A
#
# COMPACT_ATOMS: atom_id res chain seq x y z
N MET A 1 53.84 -7.93 -40.95
CA MET A 1 52.88 -8.82 -40.24
C MET A 1 53.33 -8.98 -38.79
N ILE A 2 52.66 -8.35 -37.83
CA ILE A 2 53.05 -8.42 -36.40
C ILE A 2 52.26 -9.56 -35.75
N ARG A 3 52.93 -10.66 -35.39
CA ARG A 3 52.34 -11.78 -34.66
C ARG A 3 52.51 -11.55 -33.16
N LEU A 4 51.46 -11.06 -32.50
CA LEU A 4 51.38 -10.95 -31.04
C LEU A 4 51.31 -12.35 -30.41
N ARG A 5 52.43 -12.79 -29.81
CA ARG A 5 52.48 -13.98 -28.94
C ARG A 5 51.94 -13.59 -27.57
N VAL A 6 50.64 -13.74 -27.37
CA VAL A 6 50.01 -13.49 -26.06
C VAL A 6 50.21 -14.71 -25.16
N SER A 7 50.88 -14.53 -24.03
CA SER A 7 51.06 -15.56 -23.01
C SER A 7 49.71 -15.92 -22.39
N GLN A 8 49.33 -17.21 -22.40
CA GLN A 8 48.07 -17.71 -21.84
C GLN A 8 47.90 -17.36 -20.35
N LYS A 9 49.00 -17.21 -19.60
CA LYS A 9 48.98 -16.76 -18.20
C LYS A 9 48.55 -15.29 -18.09
N GLY A 10 48.99 -14.43 -19.00
CA GLY A 10 48.62 -13.01 -19.03
C GLY A 10 47.15 -12.81 -19.40
N LEU A 11 46.63 -13.61 -20.33
CA LEU A 11 45.21 -13.56 -20.74
C LEU A 11 44.26 -13.96 -19.60
N ARG A 12 44.63 -14.98 -18.81
CA ARG A 12 43.83 -15.41 -17.63
C ARG A 12 43.82 -14.35 -16.54
N ILE A 13 44.97 -13.75 -16.23
CA ILE A 13 45.04 -12.68 -15.21
C ILE A 13 44.20 -11.48 -15.67
N ALA A 14 44.35 -11.04 -16.92
CA ALA A 14 43.56 -9.95 -17.47
C ALA A 14 42.04 -10.24 -17.43
N GLY A 15 41.64 -11.48 -17.73
CA GLY A 15 40.23 -11.91 -17.64
C GLY A 15 39.68 -11.85 -16.21
N TRP A 16 40.45 -12.30 -15.21
CA TRP A 16 40.04 -12.24 -13.80
C TRP A 16 40.01 -10.80 -13.27
N SER A 17 40.97 -9.96 -13.69
CA SER A 17 40.98 -8.54 -13.35
C SER A 17 39.75 -7.83 -13.94
N ALA A 18 39.43 -8.07 -15.21
CA ALA A 18 38.24 -7.51 -15.86
C ALA A 18 36.95 -7.98 -15.18
N PHE A 19 36.85 -9.26 -14.83
CA PHE A 19 35.70 -9.81 -14.11
C PHE A 19 35.53 -9.16 -12.73
N GLY A 20 36.62 -9.03 -11.95
CA GLY A 20 36.57 -8.35 -10.65
C GLY A 20 36.13 -6.89 -10.76
N LEU A 21 36.54 -6.19 -11.82
CA LEU A 21 36.19 -4.79 -12.06
C LEU A 21 34.71 -4.64 -12.45
N VAL A 22 34.18 -5.53 -13.28
CA VAL A 22 32.75 -5.60 -13.60
C VAL A 22 31.92 -5.93 -12.36
N LEU A 23 32.38 -6.87 -11.52
CA LEU A 23 31.71 -7.23 -10.27
C LEU A 23 31.66 -6.04 -9.31
N LEU A 24 32.77 -5.33 -9.12
CA LEU A 24 32.84 -4.13 -8.29
C LEU A 24 31.93 -3.01 -8.81
N ALA A 25 31.94 -2.77 -10.11
CA ALA A 25 31.04 -1.80 -10.73
C ALA A 25 29.56 -2.19 -10.51
N GLY A 26 29.23 -3.47 -10.62
CA GLY A 26 27.89 -3.99 -10.34
C GLY A 26 27.46 -3.80 -8.88
N LEU A 27 28.34 -4.10 -7.91
CA LEU A 27 28.07 -3.86 -6.49
C LEU A 27 27.91 -2.37 -6.18
N TYR A 28 28.76 -1.52 -6.77
CA TYR A 28 28.66 -0.07 -6.61
C TYR A 28 27.32 0.46 -7.13
N TRP A 29 26.91 0.02 -8.32
CA TRP A 29 25.64 0.43 -8.92
C TRP A 29 24.43 -0.03 -8.09
N LEU A 30 24.47 -1.26 -7.57
CA LEU A 30 23.46 -1.73 -6.60
C LEU A 30 23.43 -0.85 -5.34
N GLY A 31 24.60 -0.48 -4.81
CA GLY A 31 24.72 0.37 -3.65
C GLY A 31 24.10 1.75 -3.89
N VAL A 32 24.34 2.36 -5.04
CA VAL A 32 23.78 3.67 -5.40
C VAL A 32 22.26 3.58 -5.56
N LEU A 33 21.74 2.53 -6.20
CA LEU A 33 20.31 2.36 -6.44
C LEU A 33 19.52 2.12 -5.14
N VAL A 34 20.15 1.49 -4.15
CA VAL A 34 19.52 1.12 -2.87
C VAL A 34 19.75 2.18 -1.77
N THR A 35 20.68 3.12 -1.96
CA THR A 35 20.97 4.15 -0.94
C THR A 35 20.08 5.38 -1.14
N PRO A 36 19.13 5.65 -0.22
CA PRO A 36 18.35 6.88 -0.27
C PRO A 36 19.26 8.10 -0.03
N LEU A 37 19.12 9.10 -0.89
CA LEU A 37 19.81 10.38 -0.81
C LEU A 37 18.88 11.42 -0.16
N ASP A 38 19.46 12.31 0.63
CA ASP A 38 18.77 13.49 1.18
C ASP A 38 18.49 14.54 0.09
N ALA A 39 17.68 15.55 0.40
CA ALA A 39 17.40 16.72 -0.45
C ALA A 39 18.68 17.45 -0.91
N ASP A 40 19.77 17.37 -0.14
CA ASP A 40 21.09 17.92 -0.46
C ASP A 40 22.00 16.93 -1.21
N GLY A 41 21.48 15.80 -1.69
CA GLY A 41 22.24 14.80 -2.47
C GLY A 41 23.23 13.97 -1.65
N ARG A 42 23.09 13.93 -0.33
CA ARG A 42 23.97 13.18 0.58
C ARG A 42 23.40 11.80 0.91
N PRO A 43 24.23 10.75 1.03
CA PRO A 43 23.76 9.44 1.48
C PRO A 43 23.20 9.54 2.90
N LEU A 44 21.90 9.31 3.02
CA LEU A 44 21.20 9.40 4.29
C LEU A 44 21.48 8.12 5.09
N ILE A 45 22.32 8.21 6.12
CA ILE A 45 22.55 7.09 7.05
C ILE A 45 21.32 6.99 7.96
N LEU A 46 20.32 6.27 7.47
CA LEU A 46 19.12 5.98 8.24
C LEU A 46 19.46 5.02 9.38
N SER A 47 19.15 5.41 10.62
CA SER A 47 19.09 4.44 11.71
C SER A 47 18.05 3.35 11.37
N PRO A 48 18.21 2.12 11.86
CA PRO A 48 17.24 1.04 11.61
C PRO A 48 15.81 1.44 11.96
N SER A 49 15.62 2.23 13.02
CA SER A 49 14.33 2.75 13.46
C SER A 49 13.73 3.76 12.49
N LEU A 50 14.53 4.67 11.93
CA LEU A 50 14.05 5.65 10.95
C LEU A 50 13.69 4.98 9.63
N ARG A 51 14.49 4.01 9.16
CA ARG A 51 14.16 3.20 7.98
C ARG A 51 12.88 2.38 8.20
N ALA A 52 12.65 1.86 9.40
CA ALA A 52 11.40 1.17 9.73
C ALA A 52 10.19 2.12 9.72
N ALA A 53 10.36 3.35 10.24
CA ALA A 53 9.33 4.38 10.19
C ALA A 53 8.98 4.78 8.76
N GLU A 54 9.96 5.06 7.90
CA GLU A 54 9.72 5.39 6.48
C GLU A 54 9.02 4.26 5.73
N ARG A 55 9.42 3.00 5.95
CA ARG A 55 8.72 1.85 5.38
C ARG A 55 7.28 1.73 5.87
N TYR A 56 7.02 2.07 7.13
CA TYR A 56 5.66 2.10 7.66
C TYR A 56 4.84 3.22 6.99
N ARG A 57 5.39 4.44 6.88
CA ARG A 57 4.74 5.57 6.20
C ARG A 57 4.39 5.23 4.75
N ALA A 58 5.31 4.65 4.00
CA ALA A 58 5.08 4.23 2.62
C ALA A 58 3.95 3.19 2.51
N ARG A 59 3.92 2.20 3.42
CA ARG A 59 2.80 1.23 3.51
C ARG A 59 1.48 1.92 3.85
N ALA A 60 1.50 2.85 4.81
CA ALA A 60 0.32 3.58 5.23
C ALA A 60 -0.29 4.43 4.09
N ARG A 61 0.54 5.06 3.25
CA ARG A 61 0.05 5.73 2.03
C ARG A 61 -0.67 4.77 1.09
N GLY A 62 -0.07 3.61 0.80
CA GLY A 62 -0.73 2.58 -0.01
C GLY A 62 -2.01 2.04 0.62
N TRP A 63 -2.11 2.02 1.95
CA TRP A 63 -3.34 1.65 2.65
C TRP A 63 -4.44 2.69 2.50
N VAL A 64 -4.11 3.98 2.59
CA VAL A 64 -5.05 5.09 2.34
C VAL A 64 -5.61 5.02 0.91
N GLU A 65 -4.77 4.75 -0.09
CA GLU A 65 -5.23 4.56 -1.48
C GLU A 65 -6.19 3.37 -1.62
N ARG A 66 -5.89 2.25 -0.96
CA ARG A 66 -6.79 1.08 -0.95
C ARG A 66 -8.10 1.37 -0.21
N MET A 67 -8.09 2.20 0.83
CA MET A 67 -9.31 2.67 1.50
C MET A 67 -10.18 3.50 0.53
N ALA A 68 -9.56 4.40 -0.24
CA ALA A 68 -10.28 5.20 -1.24
C ALA A 68 -10.92 4.32 -2.33
N GLU A 69 -10.25 3.24 -2.73
CA GLU A 69 -10.83 2.27 -3.67
C GLU A 69 -12.03 1.53 -3.07
N VAL A 70 -11.90 1.05 -1.81
CA VAL A 70 -13.02 0.42 -1.09
C VAL A 70 -14.18 1.40 -0.96
N ASP A 71 -13.90 2.66 -0.63
CA ASP A 71 -14.90 3.73 -0.51
C ASP A 71 -15.73 3.87 -1.79
N GLY A 72 -15.06 4.08 -2.93
CA GLY A 72 -15.75 4.26 -4.22
C GLY A 72 -16.57 3.05 -4.65
N ARG A 73 -16.08 1.84 -4.36
CA ARG A 73 -16.81 0.59 -4.68
C ARG A 73 -18.03 0.37 -3.80
N LEU A 74 -17.93 0.66 -2.51
CA LEU A 74 -19.07 0.60 -1.58
C LEU A 74 -20.11 1.68 -1.91
N ASP A 75 -19.67 2.90 -2.24
CA ASP A 75 -20.53 4.00 -2.65
C ASP A 75 -21.32 3.61 -3.91
N ALA A 76 -20.65 3.06 -4.93
CA ALA A 76 -21.29 2.56 -6.15
C ALA A 76 -22.34 1.48 -5.87
N LEU A 77 -22.06 0.52 -4.98
CA LEU A 77 -23.02 -0.51 -4.57
C LEU A 77 -24.24 0.08 -3.85
N LEU A 78 -24.04 1.09 -3.00
CA LEU A 78 -25.10 1.75 -2.23
C LEU A 78 -25.94 2.73 -3.06
N MET A 79 -25.43 3.22 -4.19
CA MET A 79 -26.15 4.11 -5.11
C MET A 79 -26.88 3.37 -6.22
N ALA A 80 -26.61 2.07 -6.39
CA ALA A 80 -27.23 1.27 -7.42
C ALA A 80 -28.75 1.08 -7.19
N ASP A 81 -29.51 0.99 -8.28
CA ASP A 81 -30.97 1.00 -8.26
C ASP A 81 -31.56 -0.26 -7.59
N GLU A 82 -32.63 -0.14 -6.82
CA GLU A 82 -33.18 -1.29 -6.05
C GLU A 82 -33.93 -2.29 -6.96
N GLU A 83 -34.38 -1.85 -8.14
CA GLU A 83 -35.12 -2.66 -9.13
C GLU A 83 -34.21 -3.42 -10.12
N ALA A 84 -33.09 -3.94 -9.62
CA ALA A 84 -32.12 -4.66 -10.43
C ALA A 84 -32.62 -6.02 -10.93
N GLY A 85 -32.36 -6.33 -12.21
CA GLY A 85 -32.61 -7.66 -12.76
C GLY A 85 -31.70 -8.74 -12.16
N SER A 86 -32.03 -10.02 -12.36
CA SER A 86 -31.28 -11.15 -11.79
C SER A 86 -29.78 -11.17 -12.12
N VAL A 87 -29.41 -10.75 -13.34
CA VAL A 87 -28.01 -10.62 -13.79
C VAL A 87 -27.28 -9.53 -13.00
N GLU A 88 -27.95 -8.40 -12.78
CA GLU A 88 -27.37 -7.27 -12.07
C GLU A 88 -27.22 -7.56 -10.56
N LEU A 89 -28.19 -8.25 -9.97
CA LEU A 89 -28.09 -8.75 -8.59
C LEU A 89 -26.90 -9.71 -8.41
N TYR A 90 -26.64 -10.58 -9.38
CA TYR A 90 -25.49 -11.48 -9.35
C TYR A 90 -24.16 -10.70 -9.41
N GLU A 91 -24.04 -9.75 -10.34
CA GLU A 91 -22.83 -8.91 -10.46
C GLU A 91 -22.61 -8.08 -9.18
N ARG A 92 -23.67 -7.53 -8.57
CA ARG A 92 -23.57 -6.84 -7.27
C ARG A 92 -23.12 -7.77 -6.15
N GLY A 93 -23.59 -9.01 -6.11
CA GLY A 93 -23.14 -10.00 -5.15
C GLY A 93 -21.64 -10.31 -5.28
N ARG A 94 -21.15 -10.51 -6.52
CA ARG A 94 -19.71 -10.70 -6.77
C ARG A 94 -18.89 -9.48 -6.39
N GLU A 95 -19.38 -8.30 -6.72
CA GLU A 95 -18.70 -7.04 -6.40
C GLU A 95 -18.64 -6.81 -4.88
N MET A 96 -19.74 -7.08 -4.17
CA MET A 96 -19.80 -7.03 -2.70
C MET A 96 -18.83 -8.03 -2.06
N GLN A 97 -18.73 -9.25 -2.59
CA GLN A 97 -17.74 -10.22 -2.11
C GLN A 97 -16.31 -9.68 -2.31
N ALA A 98 -15.98 -9.19 -3.51
CA ALA A 98 -14.66 -8.70 -3.82
C ALA A 98 -14.25 -7.48 -2.97
N VAL A 99 -15.14 -6.51 -2.78
CA VAL A 99 -14.86 -5.33 -1.94
C VAL A 99 -14.81 -5.70 -0.45
N GLY A 100 -15.64 -6.64 0.01
CA GLY A 100 -15.62 -7.14 1.38
C GLY A 100 -14.31 -7.87 1.73
N GLU A 101 -13.84 -8.75 0.85
CA GLU A 101 -12.54 -9.42 0.99
C GLU A 101 -11.39 -8.41 1.02
N LYS A 102 -11.46 -7.38 0.17
CA LYS A 102 -10.46 -6.31 0.14
C LYS A 102 -10.42 -5.49 1.43
N ALA A 103 -11.58 -5.12 1.97
CA ALA A 103 -11.68 -4.41 3.25
C ALA A 103 -11.15 -5.27 4.42
N ALA A 104 -11.48 -6.57 4.44
CA ALA A 104 -11.01 -7.49 5.47
C ALA A 104 -9.49 -7.70 5.40
N SER A 105 -8.94 -7.89 4.20
CA SER A 105 -7.49 -7.99 3.98
C SER A 105 -6.77 -6.73 4.45
N LEU A 106 -7.30 -5.56 4.10
CA LEU A 106 -6.75 -4.27 4.52
C LEU A 106 -6.68 -4.14 6.04
N ALA A 107 -7.79 -4.40 6.74
CA ALA A 107 -7.84 -4.34 8.21
C ALA A 107 -6.85 -5.34 8.84
N GLY A 108 -6.80 -6.57 8.33
CA GLY A 108 -5.87 -7.61 8.80
C GLY A 108 -4.40 -7.25 8.60
N GLU A 109 -4.04 -6.69 7.44
CA GLU A 109 -2.67 -6.24 7.15
C GLU A 109 -2.24 -5.09 8.08
N VAL A 110 -3.11 -4.13 8.32
CA VAL A 110 -2.82 -3.01 9.25
C VAL A 110 -2.63 -3.54 10.67
N GLN A 111 -3.50 -4.45 11.12
CA GLN A 111 -3.43 -5.02 12.47
C GLN A 111 -2.13 -5.78 12.74
N THR A 112 -1.68 -6.56 11.75
CA THR A 112 -0.49 -7.43 11.84
C THR A 112 0.82 -6.71 11.49
N SER A 113 0.76 -5.49 10.99
CA SER A 113 1.94 -4.74 10.60
C SER A 113 2.83 -4.35 11.79
N GLU A 114 4.12 -4.65 11.68
CA GLU A 114 5.12 -4.20 12.63
C GLU A 114 5.30 -2.67 12.55
N VAL A 115 5.33 -2.04 13.74
CA VAL A 115 5.48 -0.59 13.90
C VAL A 115 6.53 -0.28 14.97
N THR A 116 7.30 0.79 14.78
CA THR A 116 8.15 1.32 15.84
C THR A 116 7.33 2.18 16.81
N VAL A 117 7.83 2.39 18.04
CA VAL A 117 7.13 3.21 19.05
C VAL A 117 6.80 4.62 18.51
N ALA A 118 7.70 5.19 17.71
CA ALA A 118 7.50 6.52 17.10
C ALA A 118 6.30 6.60 16.14
N MET A 119 5.88 5.47 15.55
CA MET A 119 4.79 5.41 14.57
C MET A 119 3.48 4.86 15.17
N PHE A 120 3.43 4.61 16.48
CA PHE A 120 2.25 3.99 17.11
C PHE A 120 0.98 4.85 16.95
N GLY A 121 1.10 6.17 17.09
CA GLY A 121 -0.05 7.07 16.89
C GLY A 121 -0.61 7.01 15.47
N LEU A 122 0.26 6.96 14.46
CA LEU A 122 -0.15 6.78 13.07
C LEU A 122 -0.82 5.41 12.87
N ARG A 123 -0.27 4.34 13.46
CA ARG A 123 -0.87 3.00 13.40
C ARG A 123 -2.29 2.97 13.93
N GLU A 124 -2.55 3.59 15.06
CA GLU A 124 -3.90 3.59 15.64
C GLU A 124 -4.90 4.32 14.73
N GLN A 125 -4.51 5.43 14.11
CA GLN A 125 -5.37 6.14 13.15
C GLN A 125 -5.63 5.33 11.87
N VAL A 126 -4.57 4.74 11.28
CA VAL A 126 -4.71 3.85 10.12
C VAL A 126 -5.64 2.68 10.45
N LYS A 127 -5.44 2.07 11.62
CA LYS A 127 -6.26 0.94 12.07
C LYS A 127 -7.72 1.35 12.21
N LEU A 128 -7.98 2.47 12.88
CA LEU A 128 -9.32 2.98 13.09
C LEU A 128 -10.05 3.22 11.75
N ALA A 129 -9.37 3.82 10.77
CA ALA A 129 -9.92 4.01 9.42
C ALA A 129 -10.16 2.66 8.70
N ALA A 130 -9.21 1.72 8.75
CA ALA A 130 -9.34 0.41 8.12
C ALA A 130 -10.51 -0.40 8.69
N ASP A 131 -10.64 -0.43 10.02
CA ASP A 131 -11.72 -1.10 10.73
C ASP A 131 -13.09 -0.46 10.39
N ALA A 132 -13.13 0.87 10.22
CA ALA A 132 -14.34 1.58 9.81
C ALA A 132 -14.80 1.18 8.39
N TYR A 133 -13.88 1.03 7.43
CA TYR A 133 -14.25 0.53 6.09
C TYR A 133 -14.71 -0.93 6.11
N LEU A 134 -14.11 -1.77 6.94
CA LEU A 134 -14.59 -3.15 7.12
C LEU A 134 -16.01 -3.15 7.71
N ALA A 135 -16.30 -2.31 8.70
CA ALA A 135 -17.64 -2.17 9.26
C ALA A 135 -18.65 -1.68 8.21
N ALA A 136 -18.29 -0.70 7.38
CA ALA A 136 -19.10 -0.22 6.27
C ALA A 136 -19.38 -1.32 5.23
N ALA A 137 -18.37 -2.13 4.87
CA ALA A 137 -18.52 -3.25 3.96
C ALA A 137 -19.46 -4.34 4.51
N ILE A 138 -19.34 -4.67 5.81
CA ILE A 138 -20.24 -5.61 6.48
C ILE A 138 -21.68 -5.08 6.48
N SER A 139 -21.89 -3.80 6.78
CA SER A 139 -23.22 -3.18 6.79
C SER A 139 -23.83 -3.14 5.38
N THR A 140 -23.04 -2.80 4.36
CA THR A 140 -23.45 -2.82 2.95
C THR A 140 -23.87 -4.22 2.51
N SER A 141 -23.10 -5.25 2.89
CA SER A 141 -23.45 -6.64 2.61
C SER A 141 -24.76 -7.06 3.29
N ARG A 142 -24.99 -6.64 4.55
CA ARG A 142 -26.27 -6.90 5.24
C ARG A 142 -27.45 -6.26 4.50
N TRP A 143 -27.31 -5.01 4.07
CA TRP A 143 -28.32 -4.32 3.28
C TRP A 143 -28.56 -5.02 1.93
N LEU A 144 -27.51 -5.42 1.22
CA LEU A 144 -27.67 -6.08 -0.09
C LEU A 144 -28.42 -7.42 0.02
N ASN A 145 -28.24 -8.15 1.12
CA ASN A 145 -28.92 -9.42 1.38
C ASN A 145 -30.34 -9.25 1.96
N ALA A 146 -30.63 -8.11 2.59
CA ALA A 146 -31.94 -7.78 3.15
C ALA A 146 -32.23 -6.28 2.96
N PRO A 147 -32.63 -5.86 1.74
CA PRO A 147 -32.80 -4.45 1.42
C PRO A 147 -33.85 -3.78 2.30
N SER A 148 -33.45 -2.71 2.95
CA SER A 148 -34.32 -1.84 3.74
C SER A 148 -33.74 -0.43 3.76
N GLU A 149 -34.61 0.58 3.80
CA GLU A 149 -34.17 1.97 3.84
C GLU A 149 -33.34 2.27 5.11
N ALA A 150 -33.71 1.67 6.25
CA ALA A 150 -32.95 1.77 7.48
C ALA A 150 -31.53 1.18 7.36
N GLY A 151 -31.40 -0.01 6.78
CA GLY A 151 -30.10 -0.65 6.55
C GLY A 151 -29.23 0.13 5.56
N ARG A 152 -29.83 0.70 4.51
CA ARG A 152 -29.11 1.56 3.55
C ARG A 152 -28.56 2.81 4.21
N ARG A 153 -29.37 3.49 5.03
CA ARG A 153 -28.96 4.68 5.78
C ARG A 153 -27.84 4.37 6.78
N GLU A 154 -27.90 3.22 7.46
CA GLU A 154 -26.85 2.77 8.35
C GLU A 154 -25.54 2.53 7.58
N ALA A 155 -25.58 1.81 6.47
CA ALA A 155 -24.41 1.55 5.62
C ALA A 155 -23.79 2.85 5.08
N LEU A 156 -24.60 3.79 4.60
CA LEU A 156 -24.16 5.12 4.17
C LEU A 156 -23.51 5.93 5.30
N SER A 157 -24.10 5.88 6.50
CA SER A 157 -23.55 6.57 7.68
C SER A 157 -22.18 6.00 8.07
N LEU A 158 -22.04 4.67 8.07
CA LEU A 158 -20.76 4.01 8.36
C LEU A 158 -19.71 4.30 7.29
N LEU A 159 -20.09 4.29 6.01
CA LEU A 159 -19.20 4.65 4.92
C LEU A 159 -18.74 6.11 5.04
N HIS A 160 -19.66 7.03 5.35
CA HIS A 160 -19.32 8.43 5.59
C HIS A 160 -18.36 8.60 6.76
N SER A 161 -18.60 7.91 7.89
CA SER A 161 -17.69 7.93 9.04
C SER A 161 -16.30 7.40 8.69
N ALA A 162 -16.22 6.31 7.92
CA ALA A 162 -14.96 5.76 7.43
C ALA A 162 -14.22 6.75 6.50
N ARG A 163 -14.96 7.50 5.68
CA ARG A 163 -14.42 8.54 4.81
C ARG A 163 -13.82 9.70 5.61
N VAL A 164 -14.49 10.16 6.67
CA VAL A 164 -13.96 11.19 7.57
C VAL A 164 -12.65 10.71 8.22
N GLN A 165 -12.62 9.49 8.75
CA GLN A 165 -11.42 8.90 9.36
C GLN A 165 -10.23 8.83 8.37
N ARG A 166 -10.50 8.52 7.09
CA ARG A 166 -9.48 8.53 6.03
C ARG A 166 -8.96 9.93 5.74
N ILE A 167 -9.84 10.93 5.70
CA ILE A 167 -9.46 12.33 5.44
C ILE A 167 -8.61 12.85 6.61
N ASP A 168 -9.01 12.62 7.85
CA ASP A 168 -8.22 12.98 9.04
C ASP A 168 -6.82 12.33 9.01
N LEU A 169 -6.74 11.09 8.50
CA LEU A 169 -5.49 10.38 8.30
C LEU A 169 -4.64 10.99 7.16
N GLU A 170 -5.26 11.42 6.06
CA GLU A 170 -4.57 12.11 4.96
C GLU A 170 -3.96 13.45 5.39
N GLU A 171 -4.63 14.16 6.29
CA GLU A 171 -4.15 15.41 6.90
C GLU A 171 -3.06 15.20 7.96
N ASN A 172 -2.78 13.94 8.34
CA ASN A 172 -1.77 13.65 9.35
C ASN A 172 -0.36 14.05 8.85
N GLN A 173 0.33 14.89 9.63
CA GLN A 173 1.70 15.36 9.36
C GLN A 173 2.71 14.23 9.07
N TRP A 174 2.49 13.04 9.62
CA TRP A 174 3.35 11.89 9.41
C TRP A 174 3.13 11.25 8.04
N LEU A 175 1.98 11.38 7.40
CA LEU A 175 1.75 10.85 6.06
C LEU A 175 2.28 11.78 4.98
N GLY A 176 2.32 13.09 5.21
CA GLY A 176 2.86 14.08 4.27
C GLY A 176 2.18 14.01 2.90
N ILE A 177 0.87 13.74 2.89
CA ILE A 177 0.00 13.73 1.70
C ILE A 177 -0.55 15.14 1.43
N SER A 178 -0.52 16.04 2.42
CA SER A 178 -0.89 17.45 2.28
C SER A 178 0.07 18.20 1.34
N ASN A 179 -0.45 18.68 0.20
CA ASN A 179 0.20 19.68 -0.66
C ASN A 179 0.31 21.04 0.05
#